data_AF-A0ABD2IHU9-F1
#
_entry.id   AF-A0ABD2IHU9-F1
#
_cell.length_a   1.000
_cell.length_b   1.000
_cell.length_c   1.000
_cell.angle_alpha   90.00
_cell.angle_beta   90.00
_cell.angle_gamma   90.00
#
_symmetry.space_group_name_H-M   'P 1'
#
loop_
_entity.id
_entity.type
_entity.pdbx_description
1 polymer ?
#
loop_
_entity_poly.entity_id
_entity_poly.type
_entity_poly.pdbx_seq_one_letter_code
_entity_poly.pdbx_strand_id
1 'polypeptide(L)'
;MRKSSVSAQLTRTARRFSTVIAPQLTKLDPVPVLQKHQTLLIRIADISKLQEAIKQYVLHNGRLFDPVEFEIRADDDAGVGLPLLTAQFYAEEIVLFEGTKRLLSISLSDPSEQDIMQRFNTSASVAKSMEDGPVLAKVRHPISGIKMFELIQISQRRPERWHITGSMDELSKCDIQAHSNIWRQVLSACGFVFAAEWWSVQSEGVRIAQICPQKAVCEENSLRLEWSDFANNELRLLTLCFGLVQTVREAFPSLMHIVKEHRQRKMNIHHAPQGVGSP
;
A
#
# COMPACT_ATOMS: atom_id res chain seq x y z
N MET A 1 -6.97 -52.76 13.21
CA MET A 1 -7.00 -51.56 12.33
C MET A 1 -6.70 -50.32 13.17
N ARG A 2 -5.52 -49.70 13.00
CA ARG A 2 -5.09 -48.52 13.78
C ARG A 2 -5.88 -47.28 13.33
N LYS A 3 -6.68 -46.69 14.23
CA LYS A 3 -7.33 -45.39 14.04
C LYS A 3 -6.25 -44.31 14.05
N SER A 4 -5.79 -43.86 12.88
CA SER A 4 -4.97 -42.65 12.79
C SER A 4 -5.86 -41.46 13.15
N SER A 5 -5.53 -40.75 14.24
CA SER A 5 -6.28 -39.58 14.68
C SER A 5 -6.35 -38.55 13.55
N VAL A 6 -7.56 -38.09 13.23
CA VAL A 6 -7.81 -36.98 12.30
C VAL A 6 -7.02 -35.74 12.74
N SER A 7 -6.82 -35.53 14.05
CA SER A 7 -5.99 -34.43 14.55
C SER A 7 -4.52 -34.58 14.16
N ALA A 8 -3.96 -35.80 14.18
CA ALA A 8 -2.58 -36.04 13.81
C ALA A 8 -2.35 -35.83 12.30
N GLN A 9 -3.34 -36.14 11.47
CA GLN A 9 -3.31 -35.82 10.04
C GLN A 9 -3.43 -34.31 9.81
N LEU A 10 -4.33 -33.62 10.51
CA LEU A 10 -4.46 -32.15 10.43
C LEU A 10 -3.19 -31.44 10.88
N THR A 11 -2.57 -31.86 11.99
CA THR A 11 -1.30 -31.28 12.47
C THR A 11 -0.16 -31.55 11.51
N ARG A 12 -0.12 -32.71 10.85
CA ARG A 12 0.90 -33.02 9.83
C ARG A 12 0.73 -32.17 8.57
N THR A 13 -0.52 -31.98 8.12
CA THR A 13 -0.84 -31.12 6.99
C THR A 13 -0.58 -29.65 7.31
N ALA A 14 -0.95 -29.19 8.51
CA ALA A 14 -0.66 -27.85 9.00
C ALA A 14 0.85 -27.60 9.10
N ARG A 15 1.63 -28.55 9.64
CA ARG A 15 3.10 -28.45 9.63
C ARG A 15 3.66 -28.38 8.22
N ARG A 16 3.23 -29.26 7.31
CA ARG A 16 3.69 -29.23 5.90
C ARG A 16 3.32 -27.91 5.21
N PHE A 17 2.13 -27.38 5.49
CA PHE A 17 1.71 -26.08 5.01
C PHE A 17 2.62 -24.97 5.57
N SER A 18 2.81 -24.91 6.89
CA SER A 18 3.65 -23.90 7.56
C SER A 18 5.13 -23.98 7.19
N THR A 19 5.71 -25.17 6.97
CA THR A 19 7.15 -25.31 6.75
C THR A 19 7.56 -25.35 5.28
N VAL A 20 6.67 -25.75 4.36
CA VAL A 20 7.02 -25.93 2.93
C VAL A 20 6.25 -24.98 2.02
N ILE A 21 4.96 -24.80 2.27
CA ILE A 21 4.06 -24.06 1.36
C ILE A 21 4.02 -22.57 1.72
N ALA A 22 3.90 -22.26 3.01
CA ALA A 22 3.83 -20.90 3.52
C ALA A 22 5.04 -20.04 3.07
N PRO A 23 6.31 -20.49 3.17
CA PRO A 23 7.45 -19.70 2.71
C PRO A 23 7.47 -19.42 1.20
N GLN A 24 6.82 -20.27 0.39
CA GLN A 24 6.72 -20.09 -1.07
C GLN A 24 5.58 -19.16 -1.44
N LEU A 25 4.50 -19.11 -0.64
CA LEU A 25 3.36 -18.21 -0.85
C LEU A 25 3.53 -16.83 -0.20
N THR A 26 4.62 -16.62 0.54
CA THR A 26 4.89 -15.38 1.28
C THR A 26 6.10 -14.62 0.76
N LYS A 27 6.78 -15.15 -0.24
CA LYS A 27 7.86 -14.43 -0.95
C LYS A 27 7.27 -13.66 -2.11
N LEU A 28 7.77 -12.45 -2.32
CA LEU A 28 7.48 -11.69 -3.52
C LEU A 28 8.23 -12.31 -4.70
N ASP A 29 7.52 -12.53 -5.80
CA ASP A 29 8.15 -12.86 -7.07
C ASP A 29 9.13 -11.75 -7.45
N PRO A 30 10.34 -12.09 -7.95
CA PRO A 30 11.24 -11.08 -8.48
C PRO A 30 10.58 -10.38 -9.68
N VAL A 31 10.74 -9.06 -9.74
CA VAL A 31 10.25 -8.21 -10.83
C VAL A 31 11.46 -7.66 -11.58
N PRO A 32 11.96 -8.33 -12.62
CA PRO A 32 13.26 -8.03 -13.22
C PRO A 32 13.37 -6.61 -13.79
N VAL A 33 12.24 -6.01 -14.21
CA VAL A 33 12.23 -4.64 -14.73
C VAL A 33 12.67 -3.63 -13.67
N LEU A 34 12.39 -3.87 -12.37
CA LEU A 34 12.86 -3.03 -11.27
C LEU A 34 14.38 -3.11 -11.07
N GLN A 35 15.04 -4.15 -11.59
CA GLN A 35 16.50 -4.26 -11.52
C GLN A 35 17.20 -3.38 -12.56
N LYS A 36 16.55 -3.16 -13.71
CA LYS A 36 17.14 -2.48 -14.88
C LYS A 36 17.14 -0.96 -14.77
N HIS A 37 16.13 -0.40 -14.12
CA HIS A 37 15.98 1.05 -13.98
C HIS A 37 16.29 1.45 -12.54
N GLN A 38 17.04 2.54 -12.35
CA GLN A 38 17.38 3.05 -11.02
C GLN A 38 16.35 4.06 -10.50
N THR A 39 15.68 4.73 -11.44
CA THR A 39 14.71 5.78 -11.15
C THR A 39 13.41 5.49 -11.89
N LEU A 40 12.30 5.52 -11.16
CA LEU A 40 10.95 5.36 -11.71
C LEU A 40 10.06 6.56 -11.38
N LEU A 41 9.06 6.79 -12.22
CA LEU A 41 8.00 7.77 -12.04
C LEU A 41 6.64 7.05 -11.96
N ILE A 42 5.87 7.33 -10.91
CA ILE A 42 4.46 6.96 -10.80
C ILE A 42 3.61 8.16 -11.20
N ARG A 43 2.71 7.98 -12.15
CA ARG A 43 1.79 9.00 -12.66
C ARG A 43 0.41 8.40 -12.86
N ILE A 44 -0.64 9.22 -12.81
CA ILE A 44 -1.95 8.77 -13.27
C ILE A 44 -1.94 8.62 -14.79
N ALA A 45 -2.61 7.60 -15.33
CA ALA A 45 -2.64 7.34 -16.77
C ALA A 45 -3.63 8.26 -17.50
N ASP A 46 -4.79 8.49 -16.88
CA ASP A 46 -5.85 9.33 -17.41
C ASP A 46 -6.61 10.00 -16.26
N ILE A 47 -6.43 11.31 -16.11
CA ILE A 47 -7.13 12.11 -15.10
C ILE A 47 -8.65 12.12 -15.29
N SER A 48 -9.14 11.91 -16.51
CA SER A 48 -10.57 11.85 -16.81
C SER A 48 -11.21 10.62 -16.15
N LYS A 49 -10.49 9.49 -16.10
CA LYS A 49 -10.94 8.29 -15.37
C LYS A 49 -11.03 8.54 -13.86
N LEU A 50 -10.14 9.34 -13.28
CA LEU A 50 -10.26 9.74 -11.87
C LEU A 50 -11.53 10.57 -11.64
N GLN A 51 -11.78 11.57 -12.49
CA GLN A 51 -12.97 12.41 -12.37
C GLN A 51 -14.25 11.59 -12.51
N GLU A 52 -14.28 10.67 -13.47
CA GLU A 52 -15.42 9.77 -13.67
C GLU A 52 -15.58 8.79 -12.51
N ALA A 53 -14.50 8.22 -11.97
CA ALA A 53 -14.55 7.36 -10.79
C ALA A 53 -15.15 8.09 -9.58
N ILE A 54 -14.71 9.33 -9.32
CA ILE A 54 -15.28 10.16 -8.25
C ILE A 54 -16.76 10.42 -8.51
N LYS A 55 -17.11 10.82 -9.74
CA LYS A 55 -18.49 11.12 -10.13
C LYS A 55 -19.39 9.90 -9.98
N GLN A 56 -18.97 8.75 -10.50
CA GLN A 56 -19.74 7.50 -10.41
C GLN A 56 -19.89 7.04 -8.98
N TYR A 57 -18.81 7.08 -8.20
CA TYR A 57 -18.84 6.56 -6.84
C TYR A 57 -19.64 7.46 -5.89
N VAL A 58 -19.50 8.78 -6.00
CA VAL A 58 -20.18 9.78 -5.16
C VAL A 58 -21.62 10.03 -5.61
N LEU A 59 -21.87 10.24 -6.91
CA LEU A 59 -23.22 10.58 -7.41
C LEU A 59 -24.14 9.36 -7.58
N HIS A 60 -23.59 8.18 -7.83
CA HIS A 60 -24.37 6.95 -8.04
C HIS A 60 -24.29 5.97 -6.86
N ASN A 61 -24.09 6.49 -5.64
CA ASN A 61 -24.19 5.73 -4.38
C ASN A 61 -23.32 4.45 -4.34
N GLY A 62 -22.07 4.52 -4.79
CA GLY A 62 -21.14 3.40 -4.67
C GLY A 62 -21.26 2.35 -5.76
N ARG A 63 -21.72 2.75 -6.94
CA ARG A 63 -21.64 1.91 -8.13
C ARG A 63 -20.17 1.58 -8.43
N LEU A 64 -19.94 0.38 -8.96
CA LEU A 64 -18.65 0.00 -9.54
C LEU A 64 -18.23 1.03 -10.60
N PHE A 65 -16.97 1.45 -10.53
CA PHE A 65 -16.33 2.33 -11.50
C PHE A 65 -15.20 1.57 -12.19
N ASP A 66 -14.85 2.00 -13.41
CA ASP A 66 -13.67 1.50 -14.10
C ASP A 66 -12.41 1.91 -13.33
N PRO A 67 -11.45 1.00 -13.09
CA PRO A 67 -10.33 1.27 -12.21
C PRO A 67 -9.53 2.49 -12.66
N VAL A 68 -9.09 3.28 -11.68
CA VAL A 68 -8.16 4.39 -11.93
C VAL A 68 -6.77 3.81 -12.12
N GLU A 69 -6.19 4.05 -13.29
CA GLU A 69 -4.90 3.49 -13.70
C GLU A 69 -3.76 4.45 -13.39
N PHE A 70 -2.70 3.91 -12.81
CA PHE A 70 -1.41 4.55 -12.63
C PHE A 70 -0.38 3.86 -13.49
N GLU A 71 0.43 4.64 -14.19
CA GLU A 71 1.56 4.15 -14.94
C GLU A 71 2.84 4.34 -14.16
N ILE A 72 3.69 3.32 -14.21
CA ILE A 72 5.03 3.36 -13.65
C ILE A 72 6.02 3.29 -14.81
N ARG A 73 6.74 4.39 -15.03
CA ARG A 73 7.68 4.57 -16.14
C ARG A 73 9.10 4.75 -15.63
N ALA A 74 10.07 4.47 -16.48
CA ALA A 74 11.45 4.86 -16.26
C ALA A 74 11.58 6.40 -16.35
N ASP A 75 12.38 7.03 -15.49
CA ASP A 75 12.64 8.49 -15.55
C ASP A 75 13.72 8.84 -16.60
N ASP A 76 14.48 7.85 -17.03
CA ASP A 76 15.52 7.90 -18.06
C ASP A 76 14.97 8.06 -19.49
N ASP A 77 13.70 7.70 -19.71
CA ASP A 77 13.00 7.94 -20.95
C ASP A 77 12.20 9.24 -20.84
N ALA A 78 12.60 10.28 -21.60
CA ALA A 78 12.04 11.63 -21.61
C ALA A 78 10.53 11.72 -21.99
N GLY A 79 9.65 11.08 -21.21
CA GLY A 79 8.19 11.06 -21.38
C GLY A 79 7.65 10.14 -22.49
N VAL A 80 8.51 9.57 -23.33
CA VAL A 80 8.11 8.77 -24.52
C VAL A 80 8.12 7.25 -24.27
N GLY A 81 8.75 6.80 -23.18
CA GLY A 81 8.83 5.38 -22.82
C GLY A 81 7.46 4.77 -22.52
N LEU A 82 7.26 3.52 -22.94
CA LEU A 82 6.08 2.72 -22.58
C LEU A 82 6.06 2.48 -21.06
N PRO A 83 4.86 2.33 -20.45
CA PRO A 83 4.76 1.97 -19.04
C PRO A 83 5.43 0.62 -18.79
N LEU A 84 6.34 0.59 -17.80
CA LEU A 84 7.04 -0.62 -17.38
C LEU A 84 6.12 -1.52 -16.55
N LEU A 85 5.36 -0.89 -15.66
CA LEU A 85 4.35 -1.52 -14.82
C LEU A 85 3.09 -0.65 -14.81
N THR A 86 1.96 -1.26 -14.49
CA THR A 86 0.69 -0.56 -14.31
C THR A 86 0.09 -0.92 -12.96
N ALA A 87 -0.51 0.05 -12.28
CA ALA A 87 -1.25 -0.17 -11.05
C ALA A 87 -2.70 0.28 -11.23
N GLN A 88 -3.65 -0.58 -10.89
CA GLN A 88 -5.08 -0.32 -11.01
C GLN A 88 -5.68 -0.15 -9.63
N PHE A 89 -6.30 1.01 -9.39
CA PHE A 89 -7.01 1.30 -8.16
C PHE A 89 -8.48 0.89 -8.27
N TYR A 90 -8.87 0.04 -7.33
CA TYR A 90 -10.25 -0.30 -7.02
C TYR A 90 -10.60 0.22 -5.62
N ALA A 91 -11.90 0.29 -5.30
CA ALA A 91 -12.35 0.72 -3.97
C ALA A 91 -11.78 -0.14 -2.81
N GLU A 92 -11.41 -1.39 -3.09
CA GLU A 92 -10.89 -2.34 -2.08
C GLU A 92 -9.36 -2.45 -2.03
N GLU A 93 -8.70 -2.26 -3.16
CA GLU A 93 -7.26 -2.50 -3.30
C GLU A 93 -6.66 -1.80 -4.52
N ILE A 94 -5.36 -1.58 -4.46
CA ILE A 94 -4.52 -1.30 -5.63
C ILE A 94 -3.93 -2.63 -6.11
N VAL A 95 -4.04 -2.95 -7.38
CA VAL A 95 -3.45 -4.16 -7.97
C VAL A 95 -2.31 -3.76 -8.90
N LEU A 96 -1.12 -4.33 -8.69
CA LEU A 96 0.06 -4.05 -9.48
C LEU A 96 0.26 -5.13 -10.56
N PHE A 97 0.58 -4.71 -11.78
CA PHE A 97 0.75 -5.57 -12.95
C PHE A 97 2.06 -5.33 -13.69
N GLU A 98 2.60 -6.40 -14.26
CA GLU A 98 3.63 -6.39 -15.32
C GLU A 98 2.99 -6.98 -16.59
N GLY A 99 2.67 -6.12 -17.55
CA GLY A 99 1.81 -6.51 -18.67
C GLY A 99 0.46 -7.03 -18.17
N THR A 100 0.14 -8.29 -18.45
CA THR A 100 -1.08 -8.96 -17.96
C THR A 100 -0.86 -9.76 -16.67
N LYS A 101 0.37 -9.87 -16.17
CA LYS A 101 0.69 -10.65 -14.96
C LYS A 101 0.40 -9.80 -13.72
N ARG A 102 -0.52 -10.26 -12.87
CA ARG A 102 -0.75 -9.69 -11.53
C ARG A 102 0.45 -10.01 -10.63
N LEU A 103 1.12 -8.98 -10.13
CA LEU A 103 2.29 -9.10 -9.26
C LEU A 103 1.92 -9.17 -7.78
N LEU A 104 1.02 -8.29 -7.33
CA LEU A 104 0.55 -8.22 -5.94
C LEU A 104 -0.71 -7.35 -5.85
N SER A 105 -1.31 -7.31 -4.66
CA SER A 105 -2.27 -6.25 -4.34
C SER A 105 -2.02 -5.59 -2.99
N ILE A 106 -2.46 -4.35 -2.88
CA ILE A 106 -2.28 -3.47 -1.74
C ILE A 106 -3.67 -3.05 -1.26
N SER A 107 -4.11 -3.54 -0.11
CA SER A 107 -5.30 -3.00 0.52
C SER A 107 -4.94 -1.81 1.39
N LEU A 108 -5.48 -0.65 1.01
CA LEU A 108 -5.33 0.59 1.75
C LEU A 108 -6.20 0.57 2.99
N SER A 109 -5.68 1.13 4.08
CA SER A 109 -6.38 1.39 5.32
C SER A 109 -6.41 2.86 5.65
N ASP A 110 -7.57 3.26 6.16
CA ASP A 110 -7.77 4.54 6.80
C ASP A 110 -8.01 4.27 8.29
N PRO A 111 -6.96 4.29 9.13
CA PRO A 111 -7.14 4.19 10.57
C PRO A 111 -7.95 5.40 11.04
N SER A 112 -9.09 5.15 11.69
CA SER A 112 -9.87 6.25 12.28
C SER A 112 -9.12 6.83 13.49
N GLU A 113 -9.42 8.09 13.87
CA GLU A 113 -8.92 8.69 15.12
C GLU A 113 -9.25 7.81 16.35
N GLN A 114 -10.36 7.05 16.29
CA GLN A 114 -10.76 6.12 17.34
C GLN A 114 -9.95 4.82 17.36
N ASP A 115 -9.56 4.27 16.20
CA ASP A 115 -8.64 3.11 16.13
C ASP A 115 -7.25 3.47 16.69
N ILE A 116 -6.86 4.73 16.49
CA ILE A 116 -5.65 5.31 17.05
C ILE A 116 -5.81 5.42 18.58
N MET A 117 -6.90 6.00 19.09
CA MET A 117 -7.12 6.16 20.53
C MET A 117 -7.39 4.86 21.30
N GLN A 118 -8.11 3.89 20.73
CA GLN A 118 -8.46 2.63 21.42
C GLN A 118 -7.25 1.74 21.69
N ARG A 119 -6.24 1.75 20.80
CA ARG A 119 -4.98 1.02 21.03
C ARG A 119 -4.13 1.61 22.15
N PHE A 120 -4.29 2.90 22.47
CA PHE A 120 -3.61 3.54 23.60
C PHE A 120 -4.36 3.38 24.93
N ASN A 121 -5.67 3.09 24.91
CA ASN A 121 -6.51 3.08 26.11
C ASN A 121 -6.78 1.68 26.72
N THR A 122 -6.42 0.57 26.07
CA THR A 122 -6.57 -0.77 26.67
C THR A 122 -5.37 -1.13 27.54
N SER A 123 -5.29 -0.53 28.72
CA SER A 123 -4.44 -0.95 29.83
C SER A 123 -4.99 -2.22 30.49
N ALA A 124 -5.08 -3.35 29.77
CA ALA A 124 -5.52 -4.63 30.37
C ALA A 124 -5.23 -5.93 29.57
N SER A 125 -4.34 -5.94 28.58
CA SER A 125 -3.83 -7.22 28.03
C SER A 125 -2.33 -7.17 27.81
N VAL A 126 -1.62 -7.61 28.85
CA VAL A 126 -0.27 -8.19 28.89
C VAL A 126 0.50 -8.14 27.56
N ALA A 127 1.49 -7.25 27.50
CA ALA A 127 2.70 -7.36 26.68
C ALA A 127 2.54 -7.55 25.16
N LYS A 128 1.67 -6.78 24.50
CA LYS A 128 1.91 -6.37 23.11
C LYS A 128 2.53 -4.97 23.11
N SER A 129 3.72 -4.88 22.52
CA SER A 129 4.71 -3.82 22.64
C SER A 129 4.19 -2.42 22.31
N MET A 130 4.85 -1.41 22.90
CA MET A 130 4.75 0.04 22.62
C MET A 130 5.02 0.44 21.14
N GLU A 131 5.04 -0.50 20.20
CA GLU A 131 5.51 -0.31 18.81
C GLU A 131 4.41 -0.52 17.73
N ASP A 132 3.20 -0.93 18.11
CA ASP A 132 2.13 -1.23 17.14
C ASP A 132 1.31 0.00 16.74
N GLY A 133 1.88 0.84 15.87
CA GLY A 133 1.19 1.95 15.23
C GLY A 133 0.00 1.52 14.32
N PRO A 134 -0.81 2.48 13.81
CA PRO A 134 -1.90 2.12 12.90
C PRO A 134 -1.38 1.55 11.56
N VAL A 135 -2.05 0.49 11.08
CA VAL A 135 -1.76 -0.12 9.78
C VAL A 135 -2.35 0.74 8.66
N LEU A 136 -1.51 1.25 7.77
CA LEU A 136 -1.91 2.06 6.62
C LEU A 136 -2.18 1.24 5.36
N ALA A 137 -1.48 0.13 5.18
CA ALA A 137 -1.69 -0.73 4.02
C ALA A 137 -1.26 -2.17 4.31
N LYS A 138 -1.81 -3.11 3.53
CA LYS A 138 -1.47 -4.53 3.58
C LYS A 138 -1.13 -5.01 2.18
N VAL A 139 0.07 -5.55 1.99
CA VAL A 139 0.50 -6.16 0.72
C VAL A 139 0.14 -7.64 0.73
N ARG A 140 -0.52 -8.11 -0.33
CA ARG A 140 -1.06 -9.47 -0.46
C ARG A 140 -0.54 -10.18 -1.70
N HIS A 141 -0.35 -11.49 -1.54
CA HIS A 141 0.06 -12.38 -2.61
C HIS A 141 -1.02 -12.42 -3.71
N PRO A 142 -0.66 -12.31 -4.99
CA PRO A 142 -1.59 -12.06 -6.10
C PRO A 142 -2.61 -13.18 -6.33
N ILE A 143 -2.27 -14.43 -6.00
CA ILE A 143 -3.12 -15.60 -6.26
C ILE A 143 -3.85 -16.05 -5.00
N SER A 144 -3.13 -16.12 -3.88
CA SER A 144 -3.66 -16.70 -2.63
C SER A 144 -4.36 -15.67 -1.74
N GLY A 145 -4.16 -14.37 -2.00
CA GLY A 145 -4.66 -13.29 -1.15
C GLY A 145 -4.02 -13.24 0.24
N ILE A 146 -3.02 -14.08 0.52
CA ILE A 146 -2.33 -14.13 1.81
C ILE A 146 -1.59 -12.81 2.03
N LYS A 147 -1.74 -12.24 3.23
CA LYS A 147 -1.03 -11.06 3.68
C LYS A 147 0.47 -11.38 3.81
N MET A 148 1.30 -10.66 3.07
CA MET A 148 2.76 -10.84 3.07
C MET A 148 3.44 -9.75 3.89
N PHE A 149 3.00 -8.49 3.75
CA PHE A 149 3.60 -7.36 4.46
C PHE A 149 2.53 -6.39 4.97
N GLU A 150 2.87 -5.65 6.03
CA GLU A 150 2.07 -4.55 6.56
C GLU A 150 2.89 -3.27 6.57
N LEU A 151 2.28 -2.18 6.12
CA LEU A 151 2.81 -0.83 6.28
C LEU A 151 2.15 -0.22 7.51
N ILE A 152 2.96 0.13 8.50
CA ILE A 152 2.52 0.63 9.79
C ILE A 152 3.15 2.00 10.05
N GLN A 153 2.38 2.94 10.58
CA GLN A 153 2.87 4.27 10.94
C GLN A 153 3.25 4.31 12.42
N ILE A 154 4.53 4.40 12.74
CA ILE A 154 5.05 4.34 14.12
C ILE A 154 4.91 5.69 14.82
N SER A 155 5.21 6.78 14.11
CA SER A 155 5.17 8.14 14.67
C SER A 155 4.26 9.04 13.85
N GLN A 156 3.26 9.61 14.52
CA GLN A 156 2.45 10.72 14.01
C GLN A 156 3.05 12.09 14.39
N ARG A 157 4.08 12.13 15.24
CA ARG A 157 4.84 13.36 15.51
C ARG A 157 5.85 13.56 14.40
N ARG A 158 5.96 14.80 13.91
CA ARG A 158 6.95 15.17 12.90
C ARG A 158 8.38 15.00 13.44
N PRO A 159 9.31 14.42 12.65
CA PRO A 159 9.07 13.79 11.35
C PRO A 159 8.32 12.46 11.49
N GLU A 160 7.30 12.28 10.64
CA GLU A 160 6.54 11.03 10.59
C GLU A 160 7.43 9.85 10.20
N ARG A 161 7.12 8.68 10.77
CA ARG A 161 7.88 7.45 10.54
C ARG A 161 6.95 6.28 10.29
N TRP A 162 7.35 5.43 9.36
CA TRP A 162 6.69 4.17 9.05
C TRP A 162 7.71 3.04 9.04
N HIS A 163 7.20 1.83 9.20
CA HIS A 163 7.96 0.62 8.91
C HIS A 163 7.11 -0.35 8.09
N ILE A 164 7.78 -1.16 7.29
CA ILE A 164 7.19 -2.27 6.56
C ILE A 164 7.64 -3.55 7.25
N THR A 165 6.68 -4.32 7.78
CA THR A 165 6.95 -5.57 8.49
C THR A 165 6.48 -6.77 7.68
N GLY A 166 7.24 -7.87 7.76
CA GLY A 166 6.82 -9.15 7.21
C GLY A 166 5.73 -9.80 8.07
N SER A 167 4.68 -10.33 7.44
CA SER A 167 3.52 -10.90 8.16
C SER A 167 3.78 -12.27 8.79
N MET A 168 4.88 -12.94 8.43
CA MET A 168 5.19 -14.30 8.87
C MET A 168 6.32 -14.35 9.89
N ASP A 169 7.29 -13.45 9.77
CA ASP A 169 8.46 -13.34 10.64
C ASP A 169 8.37 -12.14 11.59
N GLU A 170 7.41 -11.21 11.39
CA GLU A 170 7.24 -9.96 12.15
C GLU A 170 8.50 -9.09 12.15
N LEU A 171 9.45 -9.36 11.24
CA LEU A 171 10.68 -8.60 11.12
C LEU A 171 10.44 -7.33 10.31
N SER A 172 10.96 -6.20 10.80
CA SER A 172 11.04 -4.97 10.02
C SER A 172 11.93 -5.21 8.79
N LYS A 173 11.38 -4.92 7.61
CA LYS A 173 12.09 -5.00 6.32
C LYS A 173 12.62 -3.63 5.93
N CYS A 174 11.81 -2.60 6.11
CA CYS A 174 12.16 -1.23 5.76
C CYS A 174 11.67 -0.27 6.83
N ASP A 175 12.50 0.71 7.17
CA ASP A 175 12.11 1.90 7.91
C ASP A 175 12.00 3.08 6.96
N ILE A 176 10.98 3.91 7.14
CA ILE A 176 10.68 5.04 6.27
C ILE A 176 10.53 6.29 7.12
N GLN A 177 11.22 7.35 6.71
CA GLN A 177 11.20 8.63 7.41
C GLN A 177 10.78 9.73 6.46
N ALA A 178 9.80 10.54 6.88
CA ALA A 178 9.43 11.76 6.19
C ALA A 178 10.44 12.87 6.50
N HIS A 179 10.73 13.65 5.49
CA HIS A 179 11.61 14.80 5.54
C HIS A 179 10.91 15.98 4.86
N SER A 180 11.08 17.17 5.42
CA SER A 180 10.60 18.41 4.81
C SER A 180 11.63 19.49 5.07
N ASN A 181 11.67 20.50 4.21
CA ASN A 181 12.40 21.73 4.47
C ASN A 181 11.51 22.94 4.16
N ILE A 182 11.96 24.13 4.55
CA ILE A 182 11.21 25.38 4.40
C ILE A 182 10.87 25.62 2.91
N TRP A 183 11.81 25.39 2.01
CA TRP A 183 11.58 25.56 0.57
C TRP A 183 10.47 24.66 0.03
N ARG A 184 10.44 23.38 0.40
CA ARG A 184 9.36 22.48 0.00
C ARG A 184 8.01 22.87 0.61
N GLN A 185 7.99 23.40 1.83
CA GLN A 185 6.75 23.93 2.43
C GLN A 185 6.23 25.13 1.64
N VAL A 186 7.11 26.05 1.26
CA VAL A 186 6.76 27.20 0.41
C VAL A 186 6.27 26.73 -0.96
N LEU A 187 7.00 25.83 -1.62
CA LEU A 187 6.60 25.28 -2.92
C LEU A 187 5.23 24.59 -2.86
N SER A 188 4.97 23.83 -1.79
CA SER A 188 3.69 23.17 -1.58
C SER A 188 2.56 24.18 -1.31
N ALA A 189 2.79 25.18 -0.46
CA ALA A 189 1.82 26.23 -0.18
C ALA A 189 1.47 27.06 -1.44
N CYS A 190 2.43 27.23 -2.35
CA CYS A 190 2.23 27.89 -3.64
C CYS A 190 1.70 26.95 -4.74
N GLY A 191 1.43 25.67 -4.44
CA GLY A 191 0.87 24.71 -5.40
C GLY A 191 1.85 24.14 -6.43
N PHE A 192 3.15 24.44 -6.28
CA PHE A 192 4.22 23.91 -7.14
C PHE A 192 4.52 22.43 -6.90
N VAL A 193 4.20 21.91 -5.72
CA VAL A 193 4.31 20.49 -5.38
C VAL A 193 3.09 20.09 -4.55
N PHE A 194 2.52 18.90 -4.78
CA PHE A 194 1.32 18.48 -4.04
C PHE A 194 1.60 18.09 -2.58
N ALA A 195 2.84 17.74 -2.23
CA ALA A 195 3.26 17.45 -0.87
C ALA A 195 4.63 18.09 -0.55
N ALA A 196 4.73 18.72 0.63
CA ALA A 196 5.98 19.31 1.13
C ALA A 196 7.00 18.26 1.59
N GLU A 197 6.52 17.06 1.94
CA GLU A 197 7.36 16.00 2.45
C GLU A 197 7.97 15.17 1.31
N TRP A 198 9.12 14.56 1.58
CA TRP A 198 9.72 13.49 0.78
C TRP A 198 10.17 12.39 1.73
N TRP A 199 10.30 11.17 1.22
CA TRP A 199 10.53 10.00 2.08
C TRP A 199 11.87 9.37 1.77
N SER A 200 12.62 9.02 2.82
CA SER A 200 13.79 8.14 2.71
C SER A 200 13.43 6.75 3.21
N VAL A 201 13.72 5.73 2.42
CA VAL A 201 13.57 4.32 2.80
C VAL A 201 14.92 3.75 3.18
N GLN A 202 14.98 3.08 4.33
CA GLN A 202 16.18 2.51 4.91
C GLN A 202 15.94 1.02 5.22
N SER A 203 16.97 0.20 5.08
CA SER A 203 16.98 -1.19 5.50
C SER A 203 18.29 -1.41 6.25
N GLU A 204 18.21 -1.98 7.46
CA GLU A 204 19.39 -2.24 8.31
C GLU A 204 20.28 -1.00 8.51
N GLY A 205 19.66 0.19 8.63
CA GLY A 205 20.36 1.47 8.80
C GLY A 205 20.98 2.07 7.53
N VAL A 206 20.87 1.38 6.39
CA VAL A 206 21.38 1.86 5.09
C VAL A 206 20.24 2.45 4.28
N ARG A 207 20.43 3.66 3.72
CA ARG A 207 19.44 4.25 2.79
C ARG A 207 19.43 3.46 1.48
N ILE A 208 18.28 2.89 1.17
CA ILE A 208 18.06 2.07 -0.02
C ILE A 208 17.27 2.80 -1.09
N ALA A 209 16.43 3.77 -0.72
CA ALA A 209 15.66 4.54 -1.68
C ALA A 209 15.22 5.91 -1.16
N GLN A 210 14.80 6.74 -2.10
CA GLN A 210 14.22 8.05 -1.90
C GLN A 210 12.95 8.19 -2.76
N ILE A 211 11.91 8.78 -2.18
CA ILE A 211 10.63 8.99 -2.84
C ILE A 211 10.29 10.47 -2.73
N CYS A 212 10.08 11.11 -3.88
CA CYS A 212 9.93 12.56 -3.98
C CYS A 212 8.68 12.92 -4.77
N PRO A 213 7.77 13.71 -4.20
CA PRO A 213 6.74 14.41 -4.95
C PRO A 213 7.35 15.26 -6.06
N GLN A 214 6.79 15.13 -7.26
CA GLN A 214 7.12 15.91 -8.45
C GLN A 214 5.85 16.55 -8.99
N LYS A 215 5.97 17.79 -9.44
CA LYS A 215 4.95 18.48 -10.24
C LYS A 215 5.66 19.56 -11.05
N ALA A 216 5.58 19.46 -12.38
CA ALA A 216 5.87 20.61 -13.23
C ALA A 216 4.58 21.45 -13.32
N VAL A 217 4.68 22.77 -13.42
CA VAL A 217 3.61 23.76 -13.26
C VAL A 217 2.35 23.49 -14.13
N CYS A 218 2.43 22.63 -15.15
CA CYS A 218 1.34 22.21 -16.02
C CYS A 218 1.19 20.68 -16.16
N GLU A 219 1.89 19.90 -15.35
CA GLU A 219 1.85 18.44 -15.39
C GLU A 219 1.07 17.87 -14.21
N GLU A 220 0.52 16.69 -14.42
CA GLU A 220 -0.18 15.94 -13.38
C GLU A 220 0.77 15.54 -12.24
N ASN A 221 0.19 15.38 -11.04
CA ASN A 221 0.93 14.97 -9.85
C ASN A 221 1.64 13.64 -10.11
N SER A 222 2.94 13.58 -9.79
CA SER A 222 3.75 12.38 -9.97
C SER A 222 4.70 12.14 -8.81
N LEU A 223 5.08 10.88 -8.59
CA LEU A 223 6.04 10.49 -7.57
C LEU A 223 7.26 9.88 -8.23
N ARG A 224 8.42 10.48 -8.01
CA ARG A 224 9.71 9.93 -8.41
C ARG A 224 10.26 9.04 -7.31
N LEU A 225 10.63 7.82 -7.67
CA LEU A 225 11.27 6.83 -6.82
C LEU A 225 12.68 6.63 -7.35
N GLU A 226 13.68 6.70 -6.48
CA GLU A 226 15.08 6.50 -6.82
C GLU A 226 15.69 5.58 -5.78
N TRP A 227 16.29 4.47 -6.20
CA TRP A 227 16.93 3.52 -5.30
C TRP A 227 18.44 3.43 -5.50
N SER A 228 19.14 3.05 -4.44
CA SER A 228 20.57 2.75 -4.49
C SER A 228 20.82 1.35 -5.03
N ASP A 229 22.07 1.09 -5.42
CA ASP A 229 22.50 -0.22 -5.90
C ASP A 229 22.38 -1.32 -4.83
N PHE A 230 22.31 -0.93 -3.55
CA PHE A 230 22.12 -1.83 -2.42
C PHE A 230 20.69 -2.33 -2.27
N ALA A 231 19.71 -1.72 -2.94
CA ALA A 231 18.33 -2.17 -2.90
C ALA A 231 18.16 -3.46 -3.70
N ASN A 232 17.86 -4.57 -3.02
CA ASN A 232 17.48 -5.82 -3.66
C ASN A 232 16.07 -5.74 -4.27
N ASN A 233 15.64 -6.77 -5.00
CA ASN A 233 14.36 -6.77 -5.71
C ASN A 233 13.14 -6.64 -4.78
N GLU A 234 13.17 -7.32 -3.62
CA GLU A 234 12.11 -7.23 -2.62
C GLU A 234 11.99 -5.80 -2.09
N LEU A 235 13.11 -5.19 -1.71
CA LEU A 235 13.18 -3.83 -1.19
C LEU A 235 12.72 -2.78 -2.22
N ARG A 236 13.07 -2.94 -3.50
CA ARG A 236 12.56 -2.09 -4.60
C ARG A 236 11.05 -2.21 -4.74
N LEU A 237 10.51 -3.42 -4.68
CA LEU A 237 9.07 -3.66 -4.78
C LEU A 237 8.30 -3.13 -3.57
N LEU A 238 8.84 -3.27 -2.35
CA LEU A 238 8.25 -2.67 -1.14
C LEU A 238 8.28 -1.14 -1.18
N THR A 239 9.37 -0.55 -1.69
CA THR A 239 9.49 0.89 -1.93
C THR A 239 8.43 1.36 -2.92
N LEU A 240 8.23 0.62 -4.02
CA LEU A 240 7.18 0.88 -5.00
C LEU A 240 5.77 0.81 -4.38
N CYS A 241 5.51 -0.21 -3.55
CA CYS A 241 4.25 -0.33 -2.83
C CYS A 241 3.99 0.88 -1.93
N PHE A 242 4.99 1.34 -1.18
CA PHE A 242 4.86 2.55 -0.38
C PHE A 242 4.60 3.79 -1.26
N GLY A 243 5.32 3.92 -2.38
CA GLY A 243 5.08 4.99 -3.36
C GLY A 243 3.65 5.02 -3.87
N LEU A 244 3.06 3.87 -4.20
CA LEU A 244 1.65 3.76 -4.62
C LEU A 244 0.67 4.14 -3.49
N VAL A 245 0.95 3.73 -2.25
CA VAL A 245 0.16 4.13 -1.09
C VAL A 245 0.19 5.65 -0.93
N GLN A 246 1.36 6.28 -1.01
CA GLN A 246 1.49 7.74 -0.92
C GLN A 246 0.91 8.46 -2.13
N THR A 247 0.91 7.84 -3.31
CA THR A 247 0.23 8.38 -4.50
C THR A 247 -1.26 8.57 -4.21
N VAL A 248 -1.91 7.55 -3.64
CA VAL A 248 -3.34 7.62 -3.31
C VAL A 248 -3.61 8.55 -2.12
N ARG A 249 -2.74 8.57 -1.10
CA ARG A 249 -2.95 9.38 0.11
C ARG A 249 -2.66 10.86 -0.09
N GLU A 250 -1.58 11.19 -0.79
CA GLU A 250 -1.05 12.56 -0.90
C GLU A 250 -1.33 13.18 -2.26
N ALA A 251 -1.13 12.45 -3.36
CA ALA A 251 -1.29 13.01 -4.70
C ALA A 251 -2.75 13.05 -5.16
N PHE A 252 -3.56 12.06 -4.77
CA PHE A 252 -4.96 11.92 -5.18
C PHE A 252 -5.88 11.56 -3.99
N PRO A 253 -5.98 12.40 -2.94
CA PRO A 253 -6.70 12.09 -1.70
C PRO A 253 -8.20 11.80 -1.87
N SER A 254 -8.81 12.23 -2.98
CA SER A 254 -10.19 11.86 -3.34
C SER A 254 -10.39 10.34 -3.48
N LEU A 255 -9.36 9.60 -3.88
CA LEU A 255 -9.39 8.14 -3.92
C LEU A 255 -9.45 7.53 -2.51
N MET A 256 -8.82 8.15 -1.51
CA MET A 256 -8.98 7.72 -0.11
C MET A 256 -10.41 7.90 0.38
N HIS A 257 -11.12 8.93 -0.08
CA HIS A 257 -12.54 9.09 0.24
C HIS A 257 -13.38 7.91 -0.26
N ILE A 258 -13.14 7.46 -1.50
CA ILE A 258 -13.78 6.26 -2.08
C ILE A 258 -13.53 5.03 -1.19
N VAL A 259 -12.28 4.81 -0.75
CA VAL A 259 -11.93 3.69 0.15
C VAL A 259 -12.69 3.75 1.47
N LYS A 260 -12.77 4.94 2.09
CA LYS A 260 -13.47 5.15 3.37
C LYS A 260 -14.96 4.84 3.23
N GLU A 261 -15.60 5.41 2.22
CA GLU A 261 -17.03 5.26 1.97
C GLU A 261 -17.39 3.80 1.60
N HIS A 262 -16.55 3.12 0.81
CA HIS A 262 -16.70 1.68 0.53
C HIS A 262 -16.73 0.84 1.79
N ARG A 263 -15.79 1.09 2.71
CA ARG A 263 -15.70 0.38 3.98
C ARG A 263 -16.91 0.62 4.87
N GLN A 264 -17.33 1.88 5.01
CA GLN A 264 -18.50 2.24 5.81
C GLN A 264 -19.76 1.54 5.30
N ARG A 265 -19.97 1.50 3.98
CA ARG A 265 -21.09 0.78 3.37
C ARG A 265 -21.04 -0.71 3.67
N LYS A 266 -19.88 -1.34 3.52
CA LYS A 266 -19.70 -2.76 3.83
C LYS A 266 -20.03 -3.06 5.29
N MET A 267 -19.62 -2.21 6.24
CA MET A 267 -19.95 -2.34 7.66
C MET A 267 -21.46 -2.18 7.91
N ASN A 268 -22.10 -1.17 7.31
CA ASN A 268 -23.53 -0.92 7.48
C ASN A 268 -24.40 -2.07 6.93
N ILE A 269 -24.00 -2.70 5.82
CA ILE A 269 -24.68 -3.90 5.29
C ILE A 269 -24.59 -5.07 6.29
N HIS A 270 -23.47 -5.22 7.00
CA HIS A 270 -23.29 -6.28 8.00
C HIS A 270 -23.97 -5.98 9.34
N HIS A 271 -24.45 -4.75 9.56
CA HIS A 271 -25.21 -4.33 10.74
C HIS A 271 -26.72 -4.20 10.50
N ALA A 272 -27.24 -4.55 9.31
CA ALA A 272 -28.68 -4.66 9.12
C ALA A 272 -29.22 -5.80 10.02
N PRO A 273 -30.23 -5.54 10.88
CA PRO A 273 -30.78 -6.58 11.75
C PRO A 273 -31.42 -7.66 10.88
N GLN A 274 -30.94 -8.90 11.03
CA GLN A 274 -31.72 -10.07 10.64
C GLN A 274 -32.95 -10.13 11.54
N GLY A 275 -34.05 -9.53 11.10
CA GLY A 275 -35.32 -9.66 11.79
C GLY A 275 -36.27 -8.50 11.54
N VAL A 276 -37.13 -8.66 10.53
CA VAL A 276 -38.58 -8.67 10.74
C VAL A 276 -39.15 -9.71 9.78
N GLY A 277 -39.62 -10.83 10.34
CA GLY A 277 -40.44 -11.78 9.59
C GLY A 277 -41.70 -11.08 9.08
N SER A 278 -42.03 -11.34 7.83
CA SER A 278 -43.26 -10.88 7.21
C SER A 278 -44.49 -11.35 8.03
N PRO A 279 -45.50 -10.49 8.24
CA PRO A 279 -46.81 -10.93 8.70
C PRO A 279 -47.51 -11.83 7.67
#